data_AF-A0A067P2J2-F1
#
_entry.id   AF-A0A067P2J2-F1
#
_cell.length_a   1.000
_cell.length_b   1.000
_cell.length_c   1.000
_cell.angle_alpha   90.00
_cell.angle_beta   90.00
_cell.angle_gamma   90.00
#
_symmetry.space_group_name_H-M   'P 1'
#
loop_
_entity.id
_entity.type
_entity.pdbx_description
1 polymer ?
#
loop_
_entity_poly.entity_id
_entity_poly.type
_entity_poly.pdbx_seq_one_letter_code
_entity_poly.pdbx_strand_id
1 'polypeptide(L)'
;MSADHPLVLHESPPRLWRSSQQANGIQHHKKGSSLRSMAAAPDKNTLFSLKQLAERLATKGFVCVHCDIDLPKPHEVRGVPQPSESLMKHFESEFVSCLSQSPSPFPPVIFARGPGSLIAQTFISSHRAGGMFLISPPPSNADVPKHLLPTPLPEFDFEMKFPIALMGTAEEIDKLQQHRDLTKTGYVDTYIVDAIDEDAVLLKAEEWLDELNI
;
A
#
# COMPACT_ATOMS: atom_id res chain seq x y z
N MET A 1 -25.00 51.32 8.70
CA MET A 1 -25.83 50.80 7.60
C MET A 1 -24.96 50.74 6.36
N SER A 2 -25.11 49.66 5.60
CA SER A 2 -24.39 49.28 4.38
C SER A 2 -22.96 48.80 4.54
N ALA A 3 -22.51 47.73 3.89
CA ALA A 3 -23.17 46.58 3.27
C ALA A 3 -22.04 45.58 2.95
N ASP A 4 -22.29 44.31 3.18
CA ASP A 4 -21.52 43.18 2.66
C ASP A 4 -21.28 43.29 1.15
N HIS A 5 -20.06 42.95 0.71
CA HIS A 5 -19.85 42.25 -0.56
C HIS A 5 -18.66 41.29 -0.43
N PRO A 6 -18.87 39.97 -0.62
CA PRO A 6 -17.79 38.98 -0.63
C PRO A 6 -17.05 38.95 -1.97
N LEU A 7 -15.72 38.82 -1.89
CA LEU A 7 -14.82 38.56 -3.01
C LEU A 7 -15.06 37.14 -3.56
N VAL A 8 -15.59 37.09 -4.78
CA VAL A 8 -15.69 35.88 -5.60
C VAL A 8 -14.37 35.70 -6.35
N LEU A 9 -13.61 34.64 -6.05
CA LEU A 9 -12.49 34.21 -6.86
C LEU A 9 -12.96 33.06 -7.78
N HIS A 10 -12.90 33.37 -9.07
CA HIS A 10 -13.29 32.54 -10.19
C HIS A 10 -12.22 31.48 -10.44
N GLU A 11 -12.53 30.21 -10.18
CA GLU A 11 -11.67 29.09 -10.59
C GLU A 11 -11.68 28.96 -12.12
N SER A 12 -10.49 28.86 -12.71
CA SER A 12 -10.31 28.41 -14.09
C SER A 12 -9.61 27.05 -14.04
N PRO A 13 -10.16 25.98 -14.65
CA PRO A 13 -9.50 24.69 -14.65
C PRO A 13 -8.31 24.68 -15.61
N PRO A 14 -7.15 24.10 -15.23
CA PRO A 14 -6.04 23.92 -16.15
C PRO A 14 -6.34 22.83 -17.20
N ARG A 15 -5.79 23.08 -18.39
CA ARG A 15 -6.06 22.41 -19.66
C ARG A 15 -5.60 20.95 -19.65
N LEU A 16 -6.50 20.06 -20.07
CA LEU A 16 -6.25 18.67 -20.43
C LEU A 16 -5.14 18.57 -21.49
N TRP A 17 -4.00 17.99 -21.13
CA TRP A 17 -3.01 17.52 -22.10
C TRP A 17 -3.41 16.12 -22.57
N ARG A 18 -3.98 16.03 -23.78
CA ARG A 18 -4.18 14.77 -24.51
C ARG A 18 -3.00 14.53 -25.44
N SER A 19 -2.31 13.41 -25.25
CA SER A 19 -1.52 12.72 -26.27
C SER A 19 -1.28 11.29 -25.76
N SER A 20 -1.40 10.20 -26.49
CA SER A 20 -1.90 9.86 -27.81
C SER A 20 -1.79 8.34 -27.84
N GLN A 21 -2.90 7.63 -27.98
CA GLN A 21 -2.85 6.20 -28.28
C GLN A 21 -2.26 6.03 -29.68
N GLN A 22 -1.26 5.16 -29.81
CA GLN A 22 -0.87 4.61 -31.10
C GLN A 22 -0.92 3.09 -31.02
N ALA A 23 -2.01 2.55 -31.53
CA ALA A 23 -2.19 1.16 -31.89
C ALA A 23 -1.38 0.85 -33.16
N ASN A 24 -0.65 -0.26 -33.15
CA ASN A 24 -0.14 -1.04 -34.28
C ASN A 24 0.63 -2.23 -33.65
N GLY A 25 0.51 -3.49 -34.05
CA GLY A 25 -0.22 -4.14 -35.13
C GLY A 25 -0.09 -5.67 -34.94
N ILE A 26 -1.08 -6.39 -35.44
CA ILE A 26 -1.18 -7.85 -35.42
C ILE A 26 -0.22 -8.43 -36.47
N GLN A 27 0.59 -9.44 -36.08
CA GLN A 27 1.06 -10.44 -37.04
C GLN A 27 0.95 -11.86 -36.44
N HIS A 28 0.20 -12.70 -37.16
CA HIS A 28 0.09 -14.14 -36.97
C HIS A 28 1.32 -14.85 -37.52
N HIS A 29 1.93 -15.74 -36.73
CA HIS A 29 2.56 -16.93 -37.30
C HIS A 29 2.34 -18.17 -36.43
N LYS A 30 1.76 -19.19 -37.06
CA LYS A 30 1.43 -20.52 -36.50
C LYS A 30 2.64 -21.45 -36.62
N LYS A 31 2.88 -22.23 -35.56
CA LYS A 31 3.35 -23.64 -35.46
C LYS A 31 3.79 -23.79 -33.99
N GLY A 32 3.30 -24.67 -33.13
CA GLY A 32 2.58 -25.92 -33.28
C GLY A 32 3.25 -26.91 -32.33
N SER A 33 2.67 -27.18 -31.16
CA SER A 33 2.94 -28.41 -30.38
C SER A 33 2.08 -28.43 -29.10
N SER A 34 1.17 -29.39 -29.11
CA SER A 34 0.55 -30.07 -27.97
C SER A 34 1.15 -29.80 -26.59
N LEU A 35 0.33 -29.26 -25.69
CA LEU A 35 0.14 -29.73 -24.30
C LEU A 35 -1.17 -29.09 -23.80
N ARG A 36 -2.27 -29.86 -23.84
CA ARG A 36 -3.46 -29.57 -23.03
C ARG A 36 -3.06 -29.79 -21.57
N SER A 37 -2.52 -28.76 -20.92
CA SER A 37 -2.54 -28.68 -19.47
C SER A 37 -3.80 -27.91 -19.09
N MET A 38 -4.60 -28.58 -18.28
CA MET A 38 -5.88 -28.14 -17.73
C MET A 38 -5.82 -26.68 -17.30
N ALA A 39 -6.68 -25.85 -17.92
CA ALA A 39 -7.06 -24.59 -17.33
C ALA A 39 -7.67 -24.91 -15.97
N ALA A 40 -6.93 -24.64 -14.90
CA ALA A 40 -7.48 -24.59 -13.56
C ALA A 40 -8.68 -23.63 -13.62
N ALA A 41 -9.77 -24.03 -12.98
CA ALA A 41 -10.92 -23.16 -12.79
C ALA A 41 -10.46 -21.79 -12.26
N PRO A 42 -11.08 -20.67 -12.66
CA PRO A 42 -10.74 -19.38 -12.07
C PRO A 42 -11.03 -19.44 -10.58
N ASP A 43 -9.98 -19.49 -9.76
CA ASP A 43 -10.09 -19.28 -8.32
C ASP A 43 -10.78 -17.94 -8.11
N LYS A 44 -11.92 -17.96 -7.42
CA LYS A 44 -12.69 -16.75 -7.05
C LYS A 44 -12.00 -15.91 -5.97
N ASN A 45 -10.70 -16.11 -5.77
CA ASN A 45 -9.88 -15.42 -4.79
C ASN A 45 -8.82 -14.62 -5.53
N THR A 46 -9.26 -13.72 -6.42
CA THR A 46 -8.36 -12.80 -7.10
C THR A 46 -7.81 -11.86 -6.04
N LEU A 47 -6.61 -12.17 -5.54
CA LEU A 47 -5.90 -11.34 -4.57
C LEU A 47 -5.76 -9.94 -5.18
N PHE A 48 -6.45 -8.97 -4.58
CA PHE A 48 -6.37 -7.57 -4.98
C PHE A 48 -4.91 -7.05 -4.97
N SER A 49 -4.51 -6.37 -6.04
CA SER A 49 -3.18 -5.79 -6.16
C SER A 49 -3.17 -4.32 -5.74
N LEU A 50 -2.19 -3.93 -4.91
CA LEU A 50 -1.95 -2.51 -4.58
C LEU A 50 -1.65 -1.67 -5.84
N LYS A 51 -1.15 -2.28 -6.91
CA LYS A 51 -1.00 -1.60 -8.20
C LYS A 51 -2.34 -1.18 -8.80
N GLN A 52 -3.35 -2.06 -8.73
CA GLN A 52 -4.69 -1.74 -9.20
C GLN A 52 -5.29 -0.62 -8.35
N LEU A 53 -5.08 -0.64 -7.02
CA LEU A 53 -5.48 0.46 -6.14
C LEU A 53 -4.91 1.80 -6.61
N ALA A 54 -3.59 1.83 -6.85
CA ALA A 54 -2.90 3.02 -7.30
C ALA A 54 -3.43 3.53 -8.65
N GLU A 55 -3.71 2.62 -9.60
CA GLU A 55 -4.31 2.97 -10.88
C GLU A 55 -5.72 3.57 -10.70
N ARG A 56 -6.55 3.00 -9.81
CA ARG A 56 -7.91 3.49 -9.51
C ARG A 56 -7.87 4.86 -8.83
N LEU A 57 -7.06 5.04 -7.79
CA LEU A 57 -6.89 6.32 -7.11
C LEU A 57 -6.33 7.39 -8.07
N ALA A 58 -5.42 7.02 -8.97
CA ALA A 58 -4.95 7.96 -10.00
C ALA A 58 -6.08 8.47 -10.91
N THR A 59 -7.10 7.64 -11.22
CA THR A 59 -8.28 8.12 -11.97
C THR A 59 -9.12 9.15 -11.21
N LYS A 60 -8.97 9.22 -9.88
CA LYS A 60 -9.62 10.19 -9.01
C LYS A 60 -8.80 11.45 -8.75
N GLY A 61 -7.61 11.56 -9.36
CA GLY A 61 -6.76 12.75 -9.27
C GLY A 61 -5.61 12.64 -8.28
N PHE A 62 -5.44 11.49 -7.62
CA PHE A 62 -4.30 11.27 -6.74
C PHE A 62 -3.01 11.04 -7.53
N VAL A 63 -1.90 11.56 -7.02
CA VAL A 63 -0.55 11.20 -7.50
C VAL A 63 -0.13 9.94 -6.76
N CYS A 64 -0.18 8.80 -7.45
CA CYS A 64 0.17 7.50 -6.87
C CYS A 64 1.56 7.03 -7.34
N VAL A 65 2.34 6.50 -6.40
CA VAL A 65 3.59 5.80 -6.68
C VAL A 65 3.45 4.37 -6.18
N HIS A 66 3.65 3.40 -7.07
CA HIS A 66 3.71 1.98 -6.70
C HIS A 66 5.17 1.56 -6.55
N CYS A 67 5.50 0.98 -5.40
CA CYS A 67 6.86 0.55 -5.09
C CYS A 67 6.95 -0.98 -5.11
N ASP A 68 7.62 -1.52 -6.11
CA ASP A 68 8.02 -2.91 -6.15
C ASP A 68 9.36 -3.07 -5.43
N ILE A 69 9.34 -3.68 -4.24
CA ILE A 69 10.54 -3.86 -3.41
C ILE A 69 10.98 -5.32 -3.50
N ASP A 70 12.15 -5.53 -4.11
CA ASP A 70 12.76 -6.84 -4.24
C ASP A 70 13.63 -7.21 -3.04
N LEU A 71 13.76 -8.52 -2.80
CA LEU A 71 14.76 -9.06 -1.89
C LEU A 71 16.19 -8.70 -2.38
N PRO A 72 17.11 -8.33 -1.48
CA PRO A 72 18.47 -8.00 -1.86
C PRO A 72 19.15 -9.22 -2.50
N LYS A 73 19.91 -8.98 -3.57
CA LYS A 73 20.73 -10.00 -4.24
C LYS A 73 22.22 -9.73 -3.95
N PRO A 74 22.98 -10.70 -3.41
CA PRO A 74 22.54 -12.02 -2.95
C PRO A 74 21.81 -11.95 -1.59
N HIS A 75 20.75 -12.77 -1.45
CA HIS A 75 19.94 -12.89 -0.23
C HIS A 75 20.67 -13.66 0.89
N GLU A 76 21.79 -14.29 0.53
CA GLU A 76 22.70 -14.99 1.42
C GLU A 76 24.12 -14.46 1.25
N VAL A 77 24.82 -14.32 2.37
CA VAL A 77 26.25 -14.02 2.38
C VAL A 77 26.96 -15.25 2.90
N ARG A 78 27.74 -15.91 2.03
CA ARG A 78 28.47 -17.16 2.35
C ARG A 78 27.54 -18.32 2.78
N GLY A 79 26.35 -18.41 2.19
CA GLY A 79 25.36 -19.46 2.50
C GLY A 79 24.60 -19.25 3.81
N VAL A 80 24.71 -18.06 4.41
CA VAL A 80 23.95 -17.66 5.59
C VAL A 80 22.92 -16.62 5.17
N PRO A 81 21.62 -16.82 5.45
CA PRO A 81 20.58 -15.82 5.21
C PRO A 81 20.95 -14.51 5.88
N GLN A 82 20.72 -13.39 5.19
CA GLN A 82 20.89 -12.09 5.82
C GLN A 82 19.94 -11.94 7.01
N PRO A 83 20.37 -11.31 8.11
CA PRO A 83 19.50 -11.07 9.26
C PRO A 83 18.35 -10.14 8.86
N SER A 84 17.19 -10.35 9.48
CA SER A 84 15.95 -9.59 9.23
C SER A 84 16.16 -8.09 9.38
N GLU A 85 17.00 -7.63 10.30
CA GLU A 85 17.32 -6.22 10.51
C GLU A 85 18.04 -5.61 9.30
N SER A 86 18.93 -6.37 8.66
CA SER A 86 19.59 -5.94 7.41
C SER A 86 18.60 -5.91 6.25
N LEU A 87 17.68 -6.87 6.19
CA LEU A 87 16.62 -6.90 5.17
C LEU A 87 15.67 -5.71 5.33
N MET A 88 15.24 -5.38 6.56
CA MET A 88 14.37 -4.22 6.81
C MET A 88 15.04 -2.90 6.43
N LYS A 89 16.34 -2.74 6.68
CA LYS A 89 17.09 -1.56 6.23
C LYS A 89 17.17 -1.46 4.71
N HIS A 90 17.35 -2.59 4.02
CA HIS A 90 17.31 -2.64 2.56
C HIS A 90 15.92 -2.24 2.04
N PHE A 91 14.85 -2.81 2.60
CA PHE A 91 13.48 -2.48 2.20
C PHE A 91 13.12 -1.01 2.46
N GLU A 92 13.52 -0.47 3.61
CA GLU A 92 13.33 0.96 3.91
C GLU A 92 14.07 1.84 2.90
N SER A 93 15.33 1.51 2.58
CA SER A 93 16.13 2.26 1.59
C SER A 93 15.49 2.23 0.20
N GLU A 94 15.03 1.06 -0.26
CA GLU A 94 14.33 0.92 -1.55
C GLU A 94 13.00 1.69 -1.55
N PHE A 95 12.26 1.65 -0.44
CA PHE A 95 11.01 2.39 -0.31
C PHE A 95 11.23 3.91 -0.34
N VAL A 96 12.24 4.42 0.37
CA VAL A 96 12.66 5.84 0.32
C VAL A 96 13.07 6.22 -1.11
N SER A 97 13.87 5.39 -1.77
CA SER A 97 14.30 5.61 -3.16
C SER A 97 13.10 5.68 -4.11
N CYS A 98 12.13 4.77 -3.97
CA CYS A 98 10.89 4.79 -4.73
C CYS A 98 10.06 6.07 -4.49
N LEU A 99 9.86 6.46 -3.23
CA LEU A 99 9.10 7.66 -2.87
C LEU A 99 9.76 8.95 -3.36
N SER A 100 11.09 8.99 -3.45
CA SER A 100 11.83 10.16 -3.97
C SER A 100 11.55 10.49 -5.43
N GLN A 101 10.94 9.55 -6.17
CA GLN A 101 10.49 9.76 -7.55
C GLN A 101 9.14 10.49 -7.62
N SER A 102 8.44 10.62 -6.49
CA SER A 102 7.19 11.39 -6.40
C SER A 102 7.48 12.90 -6.49
N PRO A 103 6.73 13.65 -7.32
CA PRO A 103 6.88 15.11 -7.38
C PRO A 103 6.20 15.84 -6.19
N SER A 104 5.53 15.14 -5.28
CA SER A 104 4.75 15.76 -4.20
C SER A 104 5.65 16.36 -3.09
N PRO A 105 5.45 17.63 -2.70
CA PRO A 105 6.14 18.22 -1.55
C PRO A 105 5.50 17.86 -0.20
N PHE A 106 4.37 17.14 -0.21
CA PHE A 106 3.62 16.78 1.01
C PHE A 106 4.00 15.38 1.50
N PRO A 107 3.95 15.13 2.82
CA PRO A 107 4.12 13.78 3.36
C PRO A 107 3.15 12.78 2.69
N PRO A 108 3.63 11.58 2.29
CA PRO A 108 2.80 10.63 1.57
C PRO A 108 1.73 9.99 2.46
N VAL A 109 0.60 9.59 1.85
CA VAL A 109 -0.31 8.59 2.43
C VAL A 109 0.15 7.21 1.96
N ILE A 110 0.46 6.33 2.91
CA ILE A 110 1.07 5.03 2.62
C ILE A 110 0.01 3.93 2.68
N PHE A 111 -0.18 3.21 1.58
CA PHE A 111 -0.98 1.98 1.54
C PHE A 111 -0.05 0.78 1.57
N ALA A 112 -0.27 -0.14 2.52
CA ALA A 112 0.54 -1.34 2.65
C ALA A 112 -0.31 -2.56 3.01
N ARG A 113 0.08 -3.72 2.49
CA ARG A 113 -0.66 -4.98 2.66
C ARG A 113 0.22 -6.08 3.23
N GLY A 114 -0.30 -6.86 4.17
CA GLY A 114 0.38 -8.05 4.69
C GLY A 114 1.77 -7.73 5.24
N PRO A 115 2.80 -8.53 4.92
CA PRO A 115 4.18 -8.24 5.33
C PRO A 115 4.71 -6.87 4.91
N GLY A 116 4.18 -6.27 3.82
CA GLY A 116 4.54 -4.92 3.40
C GLY A 116 4.21 -3.84 4.45
N SER A 117 3.25 -4.13 5.34
CA SER A 117 2.94 -3.26 6.48
C SER A 117 4.12 -3.09 7.44
N LEU A 118 5.05 -4.04 7.52
CA LEU A 118 6.27 -3.87 8.33
C LEU A 118 7.19 -2.83 7.71
N ILE A 119 7.33 -2.83 6.37
CA ILE A 119 8.17 -1.87 5.65
C ILE A 119 7.63 -0.46 5.86
N ALA A 120 6.30 -0.28 5.72
CA ALA A 120 5.63 0.99 5.99
C ALA A 120 5.86 1.48 7.42
N GLN A 121 5.73 0.57 8.41
CA GLN A 121 5.96 0.89 9.82
C GLN A 121 7.43 1.24 10.11
N THR A 122 8.39 0.53 9.50
CA THR A 122 9.82 0.89 9.61
C THR A 122 10.10 2.27 9.04
N PHE A 123 9.53 2.58 7.86
CA PHE A 123 9.70 3.89 7.23
C PHE A 123 9.21 5.02 8.13
N ILE A 124 8.01 4.90 8.71
CA ILE A 124 7.42 5.97 9.54
C ILE A 124 8.11 6.13 10.90
N SER A 125 8.93 5.17 11.35
CA SER A 125 9.78 5.36 12.53
C SER A 125 10.86 6.41 12.30
N SER A 126 11.26 6.65 11.04
CA SER A 126 12.33 7.59 10.66
C SER A 126 11.86 8.75 9.77
N HIS A 127 10.64 8.68 9.24
CA HIS A 127 10.10 9.62 8.25
C HIS A 127 8.67 10.04 8.59
N ARG A 128 8.25 11.20 8.10
CA ARG A 128 6.86 11.67 8.27
C ARG A 128 5.95 11.08 7.20
N ALA A 129 4.74 10.69 7.60
CA ALA A 129 3.64 10.33 6.72
C ALA A 129 2.43 11.23 6.98
N GLY A 130 1.61 11.46 5.95
CA GLY A 130 0.32 12.14 6.07
C GLY A 130 -0.79 11.22 6.56
N GLY A 131 -0.64 9.91 6.32
CA GLY A 131 -1.50 8.85 6.81
C GLY A 131 -0.93 7.48 6.46
N MET A 132 -1.42 6.42 7.11
CA MET A 132 -1.09 5.04 6.75
C MET A 132 -2.32 4.14 6.77
N PHE A 133 -2.59 3.46 5.65
CA PHE A 133 -3.67 2.49 5.53
C PHE A 133 -3.08 1.08 5.41
N LEU A 134 -3.30 0.24 6.42
CA LEU A 134 -2.79 -1.12 6.50
C LEU A 134 -3.89 -2.15 6.21
N ILE A 135 -3.67 -2.99 5.21
CA ILE A 135 -4.61 -4.04 4.77
C ILE A 135 -4.06 -5.41 5.19
N SER A 136 -4.78 -6.14 6.05
CA SER A 136 -4.33 -7.39 6.67
C SER A 136 -2.90 -7.31 7.20
N PRO A 137 -2.53 -6.32 8.03
CA PRO A 137 -1.21 -6.34 8.63
C PRO A 137 -1.06 -7.59 9.51
N PRO A 138 0.15 -8.18 9.59
CA PRO A 138 0.40 -9.29 10.50
C PRO A 138 0.23 -8.83 11.96
N PRO A 139 -0.31 -9.68 12.86
CA PRO A 139 -0.51 -9.33 14.26
C PRO A 139 0.80 -8.98 14.99
N SER A 140 1.86 -9.74 14.74
CA SER A 140 3.20 -9.54 15.28
C SER A 140 4.25 -9.68 14.18
N ASN A 141 5.43 -9.09 14.40
CA ASN A 141 6.60 -9.31 13.56
C ASN A 141 7.03 -10.79 13.53
N ALA A 142 6.71 -11.56 14.57
CA ALA A 142 6.96 -13.00 14.64
C ALA A 142 6.04 -13.83 13.71
N ASP A 143 4.90 -13.27 13.27
CA ASP A 143 3.95 -13.94 12.39
C ASP A 143 4.35 -13.85 10.91
N VAL A 144 5.38 -13.06 10.59
CA VAL A 144 5.89 -12.95 9.23
C VAL A 144 6.65 -14.22 8.83
N PRO A 145 6.42 -14.77 7.62
CA PRO A 145 7.11 -15.98 7.19
C PRO A 145 8.64 -15.86 7.23
N LYS A 146 9.30 -16.88 7.79
CA LYS A 146 10.78 -16.92 7.95
C LYS A 146 11.59 -16.83 6.66
N HIS A 147 10.98 -17.14 5.52
CA HIS A 147 11.63 -16.98 4.22
C HIS A 147 11.72 -15.51 3.78
N LEU A 148 10.91 -14.63 4.36
CA LEU A 148 11.00 -13.18 4.19
C LEU A 148 11.87 -12.56 5.28
N LEU A 149 11.68 -12.98 6.54
CA LEU A 149 12.40 -12.46 7.72
C LEU A 149 12.93 -13.61 8.57
N PRO A 150 14.20 -14.04 8.39
CA PRO A 150 14.72 -15.27 8.98
C PRO A 150 15.03 -15.18 10.48
N THR A 151 15.37 -13.98 10.98
CA THR A 151 15.62 -13.71 12.41
C THR A 151 14.44 -12.96 13.05
N PRO A 152 14.18 -13.15 14.35
CA PRO A 152 13.16 -12.37 15.06
C PRO A 152 13.44 -10.87 15.00
N LEU A 153 12.39 -10.06 14.89
CA LEU A 153 12.47 -8.60 15.00
C LEU A 153 11.73 -8.12 16.24
N PRO A 154 12.19 -7.04 16.90
CA PRO A 154 11.42 -6.39 17.96
C PRO A 154 10.10 -5.86 17.40
N GLU A 155 9.06 -5.81 18.24
CA GLU A 155 7.80 -5.15 17.88
C GLU A 155 7.98 -3.64 17.75
N PHE A 156 7.13 -3.03 16.93
CA PHE A 156 7.16 -1.59 16.71
C PHE A 156 6.65 -0.82 17.94
N ASP A 157 7.37 0.23 18.32
CA ASP A 157 7.11 1.08 19.47
C ASP A 157 6.97 2.57 19.11
N PHE A 158 6.66 2.90 17.85
CA PHE A 158 6.54 4.28 17.40
C PHE A 158 5.29 4.96 17.98
N GLU A 159 5.43 6.26 18.28
CA GLU A 159 4.32 7.10 18.72
C GLU A 159 3.46 7.50 17.51
N MET A 160 2.18 7.13 17.51
CA MET A 160 1.24 7.45 16.44
C MET A 160 0.94 8.96 16.44
N LYS A 161 1.49 9.67 15.44
CA LYS A 161 1.34 11.13 15.29
C LYS A 161 0.56 11.55 14.05
N PHE A 162 0.03 10.57 13.33
CA PHE A 162 -0.69 10.76 12.08
C PHE A 162 -1.83 9.71 12.02
N PRO A 163 -2.87 9.95 11.19
CA PRO A 163 -4.00 9.03 11.05
C PRO A 163 -3.57 7.67 10.52
N ILE A 164 -4.07 6.60 11.13
CA ILE A 164 -3.85 5.22 10.67
C ILE A 164 -5.20 4.56 10.45
N ALA A 165 -5.36 3.87 9.32
CA ALA A 165 -6.47 2.97 9.07
C ALA A 165 -5.99 1.52 9.07
N LEU A 166 -6.74 0.64 9.72
CA LEU A 166 -6.56 -0.81 9.69
C LEU A 166 -7.76 -1.43 8.99
N MET A 167 -7.51 -2.28 8.01
CA MET A 167 -8.54 -3.03 7.32
C MET A 167 -8.23 -4.52 7.37
N GLY A 168 -9.24 -5.32 7.70
CA GLY A 168 -9.11 -6.76 7.78
C GLY A 168 -10.46 -7.45 7.94
N THR A 169 -10.44 -8.78 7.86
CA THR A 169 -11.58 -9.59 8.29
C THR A 169 -11.77 -9.51 9.80
N ALA A 170 -12.97 -9.87 10.29
CA ALA A 170 -13.24 -9.88 11.73
C ALA A 170 -12.21 -10.72 12.50
N GLU A 171 -11.83 -11.89 11.96
CA GLU A 171 -10.82 -12.75 12.57
C GLU A 171 -9.42 -12.11 12.60
N GLU A 172 -9.02 -11.44 11.52
CA GLU A 172 -7.71 -10.76 11.46
C GLU A 172 -7.65 -9.57 12.43
N ILE A 173 -8.71 -8.76 12.49
CA ILE A 173 -8.81 -7.63 13.41
C ILE A 173 -8.83 -8.10 14.86
N ASP A 174 -9.56 -9.16 15.19
CA ASP A 174 -9.57 -9.73 16.55
C ASP A 174 -8.17 -10.20 16.97
N LYS A 175 -7.43 -10.86 16.07
CA LYS A 175 -6.03 -11.24 16.33
C LYS A 175 -5.12 -10.02 16.51
N LEU A 176 -5.29 -8.99 15.69
CA LEU A 176 -4.53 -7.74 15.82
C LEU A 176 -4.78 -7.08 17.17
N GLN A 177 -6.02 -7.00 17.64
CA GLN A 177 -6.39 -6.39 18.92
C GLN A 177 -5.81 -7.13 20.15
N GLN A 178 -5.59 -8.44 20.03
CA GLN A 178 -4.97 -9.24 21.09
C GLN A 178 -3.46 -9.01 21.20
N HIS A 179 -2.80 -8.72 20.08
CA HIS A 179 -1.33 -8.64 20.00
C HIS A 179 -0.78 -7.21 19.94
N ARG A 180 -1.57 -6.24 19.46
CA ARG A 180 -1.14 -4.86 19.25
C ARG A 180 -1.96 -3.88 20.07
N ASP A 181 -1.25 -3.00 20.78
CA ASP A 181 -1.86 -1.85 21.46
C ASP A 181 -2.31 -0.74 20.47
N LEU A 182 -2.00 -0.91 19.17
CA LEU A 182 -2.35 0.01 18.10
C LEU A 182 -3.84 0.31 18.02
N THR A 183 -4.71 -0.66 18.32
CA THR A 183 -6.16 -0.49 18.25
C THR A 183 -6.77 0.19 19.47
N LYS A 184 -5.98 0.51 20.50
CA LYS A 184 -6.47 1.10 21.76
C LYS A 184 -6.27 2.61 21.83
N THR A 185 -5.56 3.18 20.86
CA THR A 185 -5.36 4.63 20.74
C THR A 185 -6.45 5.22 19.85
N GLY A 186 -6.99 6.40 20.18
CA GLY A 186 -8.04 7.06 19.39
C GLY A 186 -7.58 7.61 18.04
N TYR A 187 -6.45 7.13 17.51
CA TYR A 187 -5.82 7.57 16.26
C TYR A 187 -5.88 6.51 15.16
N VAL A 188 -6.56 5.39 15.43
CA VAL A 188 -6.63 4.25 14.51
C VAL A 188 -8.08 3.95 14.13
N ASP A 189 -8.42 4.20 12.88
CA ASP A 189 -9.69 3.80 12.28
C ASP A 189 -9.62 2.32 11.91
N THR A 190 -10.68 1.55 12.20
CA THR A 190 -10.72 0.12 11.95
C THR A 190 -11.90 -0.25 11.05
N TYR A 191 -11.60 -0.83 9.89
CA TYR A 191 -12.57 -1.27 8.88
C TYR A 191 -12.62 -2.80 8.83
N ILE A 192 -13.70 -3.38 9.36
CA ILE A 192 -13.95 -4.81 9.31
C ILE A 192 -14.76 -5.14 8.06
N VAL A 193 -14.28 -6.09 7.25
CA VAL A 193 -14.97 -6.55 6.03
C VAL A 193 -15.13 -8.07 6.01
N ASP A 194 -16.12 -8.58 5.28
CA ASP A 194 -16.32 -10.03 5.13
C ASP A 194 -15.21 -10.67 4.28
N ALA A 195 -14.75 -9.95 3.25
CA ALA A 195 -13.66 -10.36 2.37
C ALA A 195 -12.85 -9.15 1.94
N ILE A 196 -11.55 -9.35 1.74
CA ILE A 196 -10.64 -8.31 1.26
C ILE A 196 -10.51 -8.45 -0.26
N ASP A 197 -11.40 -7.77 -0.95
CA ASP A 197 -11.41 -7.64 -2.41
C ASP A 197 -11.14 -6.20 -2.86
N GLU A 198 -11.01 -6.03 -4.19
CA GLU A 198 -10.67 -4.74 -4.80
C GLU A 198 -11.69 -3.65 -4.47
N ASP A 199 -12.99 -3.97 -4.57
CA ASP A 199 -14.05 -2.99 -4.42
C ASP A 199 -14.19 -2.56 -2.96
N ALA A 200 -14.09 -3.51 -2.02
CA ALA A 200 -14.10 -3.22 -0.59
C ALA A 200 -12.92 -2.34 -0.18
N VAL A 201 -11.70 -2.66 -0.65
CA VAL A 201 -10.51 -1.86 -0.33
C VAL A 201 -10.60 -0.47 -0.93
N LEU A 202 -10.98 -0.35 -2.20
CA LEU A 202 -11.09 0.94 -2.86
C LEU A 202 -12.13 1.83 -2.18
N LEU A 203 -13.31 1.29 -1.87
CA LEU A 203 -14.37 2.03 -1.19
C LEU A 203 -13.90 2.55 0.17
N LYS A 204 -13.27 1.70 0.99
CA LYS A 204 -12.80 2.11 2.33
C LYS A 204 -11.60 3.04 2.28
N ALA A 205 -10.71 2.88 1.32
CA ALA A 205 -9.61 3.81 1.09
C ALA A 205 -10.14 5.21 0.76
N GLU A 206 -11.17 5.30 -0.08
CA GLU A 206 -11.77 6.58 -0.49
C GLU A 206 -12.54 7.25 0.65
N GLU A 207 -13.40 6.50 1.35
CA GLU A 207 -14.11 7.01 2.54
C GLU A 207 -13.10 7.60 3.55
N TRP A 208 -12.01 6.88 3.82
CA TRP A 208 -10.99 7.34 4.75
C TRP A 208 -10.21 8.56 4.25
N LEU A 209 -9.82 8.59 2.97
CA LEU A 209 -9.14 9.76 2.39
C LEU A 209 -10.03 11.02 2.43
N ASP A 210 -11.32 10.86 2.14
CA ASP A 210 -12.31 11.93 2.22
C ASP A 210 -12.47 12.44 3.67
N GLU A 211 -12.50 11.53 4.67
CA GLU A 211 -12.53 11.88 6.09
C GLU A 211 -11.29 12.70 6.53
N LEU A 212 -10.13 12.41 5.93
CA LEU A 212 -8.90 13.15 6.14
C LEU A 212 -8.82 14.49 5.36
N ASN A 213 -9.78 14.75 4.47
CA ASN A 213 -9.79 15.89 3.54
C ASN A 213 -8.56 15.90 2.61
N ILE A 214 -8.16 14.73 2.08
CA ILE A 214 -7.02 14.55 1.18
C ILE A 214 -7.48 14.38 -0.27
#